data_AF-A0A0B4ESS8-F1
#
_entry.id   AF-A0A0B4ESS8-F1
#
_cell.length_a   1.000
_cell.length_b   1.000
_cell.length_c   1.000
_cell.angle_alpha   90.00
_cell.angle_beta   90.00
_cell.angle_gamma   90.00
#
_symmetry.space_group_name_H-M   'P 1'
#
loop_
_entity.id
_entity.type
_entity.pdbx_description
1 polymer ?
#
loop_
_entity_poly.entity_id
_entity_poly.type
_entity_poly.pdbx_seq_one_letter_code
_entity_poly.pdbx_strand_id
1 'polypeptide(L)'
;MIRALAVIAGLGLCPCHAQEQEEAREPLPDFATCMDMEAERYERALKRLRELPDEQEFEIGDERGTGYCGSVGIVLCDRLEVPEEVQACQLRLAGEELELAAKVRASLPDPSEVDAGGPFERALYPQVYALAEGTSAGPDCDGAAPAMHTWCEAWEANNRLSTAVLAWQLARFLGVAETATEAGWARPAPPVRPRAREDES
;
A
#
# COMPACT_ATOMS: atom_id res chain seq x y z
N MET A 1 29.98 -66.20 -30.53
CA MET A 1 29.33 -65.08 -31.25
C MET A 1 28.36 -64.39 -30.31
N ILE A 2 28.63 -63.11 -30.03
CA ILE A 2 27.73 -61.97 -29.77
C ILE A 2 26.50 -62.17 -28.86
N ARG A 3 26.53 -61.39 -27.77
CA ARG A 3 25.44 -61.02 -26.85
C ARG A 3 24.20 -60.46 -27.57
N ALA A 4 23.01 -60.72 -27.02
CA ALA A 4 21.92 -59.75 -27.05
C ALA A 4 21.10 -59.86 -25.76
N LEU A 5 21.22 -58.84 -24.90
CA LEU A 5 20.29 -58.56 -23.81
C LEU A 5 18.97 -58.08 -24.42
N ALA A 6 17.84 -58.61 -23.96
CA ALA A 6 16.54 -57.98 -24.10
C ALA A 6 16.11 -57.46 -22.72
N VAL A 7 16.15 -56.14 -22.58
CA VAL A 7 15.61 -55.39 -21.43
C VAL A 7 14.10 -55.27 -21.61
N ILE A 8 13.32 -55.84 -20.71
CA ILE A 8 11.87 -55.61 -20.64
C ILE A 8 11.66 -54.31 -19.85
N ALA A 9 11.33 -53.24 -20.57
CA ALA A 9 10.87 -51.98 -19.99
C ALA A 9 9.38 -52.11 -19.60
N GLY A 10 9.13 -52.48 -18.35
CA GLY A 10 7.82 -52.31 -17.72
C GLY A 10 7.66 -50.87 -17.26
N LEU A 11 7.10 -50.02 -18.13
CA LEU A 11 6.67 -48.67 -17.78
C LEU A 11 5.57 -48.73 -16.73
N GLY A 12 5.95 -48.52 -15.46
CA GLY A 12 5.03 -48.23 -14.39
C GLY A 12 4.36 -46.88 -14.67
N LEU A 13 3.04 -46.92 -14.91
CA LEU A 13 2.17 -45.76 -14.84
C LEU A 13 2.25 -45.20 -13.42
N CYS A 14 3.12 -44.23 -13.21
CA CYS A 14 3.09 -43.37 -12.04
C CYS A 14 2.06 -42.28 -12.36
N PRO A 15 0.86 -42.28 -11.75
CA PRO A 15 -0.02 -41.14 -11.86
C PRO A 15 0.63 -40.02 -11.06
N CYS A 16 1.43 -39.19 -11.73
CA CYS A 16 1.66 -37.82 -11.29
C CYS A 16 0.29 -37.17 -11.21
N HIS A 17 -0.34 -37.29 -10.04
CA HIS A 17 -1.37 -36.37 -9.63
C HIS A 17 -0.66 -35.03 -9.55
N ALA A 18 -0.70 -34.29 -10.66
CA ALA A 18 -0.59 -32.84 -10.60
C ALA A 18 -1.74 -32.42 -9.68
N GLN A 19 -1.46 -32.33 -8.39
CA GLN A 19 -2.32 -31.59 -7.50
C GLN A 19 -2.22 -30.15 -8.00
N GLU A 20 -3.20 -29.74 -8.80
CA GLU A 20 -3.63 -28.35 -8.85
C GLU A 20 -4.04 -28.01 -7.42
N GLN A 21 -3.05 -27.67 -6.60
CA GLN A 21 -3.27 -26.77 -5.49
C GLN A 21 -3.52 -25.44 -6.15
N GLU A 22 -4.77 -25.22 -6.55
CA GLU A 22 -5.37 -23.90 -6.49
C GLU A 22 -5.35 -23.52 -5.00
N GLU A 23 -4.15 -23.19 -4.49
CA GLU A 23 -4.02 -22.44 -3.26
C GLU A 23 -4.91 -21.23 -3.50
N ALA A 24 -6.06 -21.22 -2.84
CA ALA A 24 -6.95 -20.09 -2.84
C ALA A 24 -6.12 -18.91 -2.31
N ARG A 25 -5.51 -18.17 -3.25
CA ARG A 25 -4.70 -16.99 -2.94
C ARG A 25 -5.59 -16.15 -2.05
N GLU A 26 -5.12 -15.86 -0.85
CA GLU A 26 -5.86 -15.03 0.07
C GLU A 26 -6.30 -13.77 -0.69
N PRO A 27 -7.61 -13.45 -0.70
CA PRO A 27 -8.11 -12.37 -1.53
C PRO A 27 -7.43 -11.07 -1.10
N LEU A 28 -6.79 -10.40 -2.06
CA LEU A 28 -6.19 -9.10 -1.81
C LEU A 28 -7.32 -8.09 -1.53
N PRO A 29 -7.17 -7.21 -0.52
CA PRO A 29 -8.12 -6.13 -0.30
C PRO A 29 -8.11 -5.16 -1.49
N ASP A 30 -9.24 -4.51 -1.76
CA ASP A 30 -9.24 -3.35 -2.64
C ASP A 30 -8.42 -2.19 -2.04
N PHE A 31 -8.10 -1.20 -2.88
CA PHE A 31 -7.27 -0.05 -2.50
C PHE A 31 -7.82 0.68 -1.27
N ALA A 32 -9.12 1.00 -1.25
CA ALA A 32 -9.74 1.72 -0.16
C ALA A 32 -9.68 0.94 1.17
N THR A 33 -9.99 -0.36 1.13
CA THR A 33 -9.92 -1.24 2.30
C THR A 33 -8.48 -1.38 2.80
N CYS A 34 -7.51 -1.45 1.89
CA CYS A 34 -6.09 -1.47 2.26
C CYS A 34 -5.68 -0.16 2.96
N MET A 35 -6.10 1.00 2.45
CA MET A 35 -5.83 2.30 3.08
C MET A 35 -6.50 2.44 4.45
N ASP A 36 -7.72 1.93 4.62
CA ASP A 36 -8.41 1.89 5.92
C ASP A 36 -7.60 1.06 6.94
N MET A 37 -7.12 -0.12 6.54
CA MET A 37 -6.27 -0.98 7.36
C MET A 37 -4.92 -0.32 7.69
N GLU A 38 -4.36 0.40 6.74
CA GLU A 38 -3.07 1.06 6.88
C GLU A 38 -3.12 2.24 7.84
N ALA A 39 -4.15 3.09 7.72
CA ALA A 39 -4.40 4.17 8.66
C ALA A 39 -4.57 3.64 10.10
N GLU A 40 -5.32 2.55 10.27
CA GLU A 40 -5.51 1.93 11.59
C GLU A 40 -4.21 1.29 12.11
N ARG A 41 -3.39 0.71 11.23
CA ARG A 41 -2.06 0.18 11.58
C ARG A 41 -1.18 1.28 12.17
N TYR A 42 -1.12 2.42 11.51
CA TYR A 42 -0.35 3.58 11.98
C TYR A 42 -0.87 4.08 13.33
N GLU A 43 -2.18 4.29 13.50
CA GLU A 43 -2.76 4.77 14.75
C GLU A 43 -2.50 3.81 15.93
N ARG A 44 -2.57 2.49 15.69
CA ARG A 44 -2.19 1.49 16.71
C ARG A 44 -0.72 1.59 17.08
N ALA A 45 0.17 1.81 16.10
CA ALA A 45 1.60 1.96 16.35
C ALA A 45 1.89 3.23 17.14
N LEU A 46 1.28 4.37 16.76
CA LEU A 46 1.42 5.64 17.47
C LEU A 46 0.86 5.58 18.89
N LYS A 47 -0.27 4.89 19.09
CA LYS A 47 -0.82 4.63 20.43
C LYS A 47 0.16 3.83 21.29
N ARG A 48 0.71 2.74 20.77
CA ARG A 48 1.72 1.93 21.48
C ARG A 48 2.95 2.74 21.85
N LEU A 49 3.43 3.61 20.97
CA LEU A 49 4.55 4.51 21.27
C LEU A 49 4.25 5.40 22.48
N ARG A 50 3.03 5.93 22.59
CA ARG A 50 2.62 6.81 23.70
C ARG A 50 2.40 6.08 25.03
N GLU A 51 2.06 4.79 24.98
CA GLU A 51 1.68 4.01 26.17
C GLU A 51 2.82 3.19 26.78
N LEU A 52 3.90 2.96 26.04
CA LEU A 52 5.01 2.09 26.44
C LEU A 52 6.31 2.91 26.66
N PRO A 53 7.30 2.39 27.40
CA PRO A 53 8.53 3.14 27.72
C PRO A 53 9.35 3.55 26.48
N ASP A 54 10.14 4.62 26.63
CA ASP A 54 10.87 5.39 25.60
C ASP A 54 11.86 4.61 24.70
N GLU A 55 12.09 3.31 24.94
CA GLU A 55 13.09 2.50 24.21
C GLU A 55 12.55 1.84 22.93
N GLN A 56 11.32 2.14 22.50
CA GLN A 56 10.81 1.60 21.24
C GLN A 56 11.24 2.42 20.03
N GLU A 57 11.87 1.76 19.08
CA GLU A 57 12.07 2.30 17.73
C GLU A 57 10.70 2.50 17.08
N PHE A 58 10.37 3.77 16.78
CA PHE A 58 9.20 4.14 16.00
C PHE A 58 9.65 4.98 14.82
N GLU A 59 9.29 4.52 13.63
CA GLU A 59 9.51 5.26 12.40
C GLU A 59 8.40 6.33 12.30
N ILE A 60 8.78 7.61 12.47
CA ILE A 60 7.85 8.76 12.49
C ILE A 60 7.05 8.88 11.17
N GLY A 61 7.58 8.30 10.08
CA GLY A 61 6.90 8.20 8.81
C GLY A 61 7.24 6.90 8.08
N ASP A 62 6.23 6.07 7.83
CA ASP A 62 6.36 4.85 7.03
C ASP A 62 5.38 4.89 5.86
N GLU A 63 5.91 5.22 4.68
CA GLU A 63 5.15 5.29 3.43
C GLU A 63 4.98 3.93 2.75
N ARG A 64 5.69 2.89 3.21
CA ARG A 64 5.67 1.56 2.56
C ARG A 64 4.27 0.95 2.53
N GLY A 65 3.46 1.22 3.56
CA GLY A 65 2.08 0.74 3.61
C GLY A 65 1.19 1.36 2.53
N THR A 66 1.28 2.68 2.33
CA THR A 66 0.56 3.38 1.26
C THR A 66 1.05 2.94 -0.12
N GLY A 67 2.38 2.87 -0.31
CA GLY A 67 2.99 2.34 -1.53
C GLY A 67 2.52 0.91 -1.86
N TYR A 68 2.43 0.05 -0.84
CA TYR A 68 1.88 -1.29 -0.96
C TYR A 68 0.40 -1.28 -1.38
N CYS A 69 -0.44 -0.43 -0.80
CA CYS A 69 -1.87 -0.38 -1.13
C CYS A 69 -2.13 0.01 -2.58
N GLY A 70 -1.44 1.00 -3.13
CA GLY A 70 -1.58 1.29 -4.57
C GLY A 70 -0.99 0.18 -5.45
N SER A 71 0.11 -0.46 -5.03
CA SER A 71 0.65 -1.64 -5.73
C SER A 71 -0.34 -2.81 -5.77
N VAL A 72 -1.07 -3.05 -4.68
CA VAL A 72 -2.16 -4.04 -4.63
C VAL A 72 -3.28 -3.65 -5.60
N GLY A 73 -3.65 -2.38 -5.66
CA GLY A 73 -4.62 -1.87 -6.62
C GLY A 73 -4.22 -2.15 -8.06
N ILE A 74 -2.96 -1.86 -8.43
CA ILE A 74 -2.41 -2.16 -9.75
C ILE A 74 -2.47 -3.66 -10.03
N VAL A 75 -2.02 -4.50 -9.09
CA VAL A 75 -2.07 -5.97 -9.25
C VAL A 75 -3.50 -6.48 -9.43
N LEU A 76 -4.49 -5.87 -8.78
CA LEU A 76 -5.90 -6.21 -8.98
C LEU A 76 -6.37 -5.83 -10.39
N CYS A 77 -5.95 -4.68 -10.92
CA CYS A 77 -6.23 -4.29 -12.30
C CYS A 77 -5.56 -5.24 -13.32
N ASP A 78 -4.31 -5.64 -13.08
CA ASP A 78 -3.53 -6.51 -13.96
C ASP A 78 -4.06 -7.96 -14.01
N ARG A 79 -4.99 -8.33 -13.12
CA ARG A 79 -5.72 -9.61 -13.16
C ARG A 79 -6.86 -9.64 -14.18
N LEU A 80 -7.23 -8.49 -14.75
CA LEU A 80 -8.23 -8.43 -15.81
C LEU A 80 -7.63 -8.97 -17.12
N GLU A 81 -8.46 -9.64 -17.92
CA GLU A 81 -7.99 -10.31 -19.15
C GLU A 81 -7.94 -9.37 -20.36
N VAL A 82 -8.79 -8.34 -20.37
CA VAL A 82 -8.95 -7.41 -21.50
C VAL A 82 -8.04 -6.19 -21.30
N PRO A 83 -7.08 -5.92 -22.21
CA PRO A 83 -6.11 -4.82 -22.03
C PRO A 83 -6.75 -3.45 -21.84
N GLU A 84 -7.86 -3.17 -22.51
CA GLU A 84 -8.61 -1.91 -22.36
C GLU A 84 -9.25 -1.79 -20.97
N GLU A 85 -9.68 -2.91 -20.37
CA GLU A 85 -10.24 -2.94 -19.02
C GLU A 85 -9.15 -2.77 -17.96
N VAL A 86 -7.96 -3.36 -18.18
CA VAL A 86 -6.77 -3.13 -17.34
C VAL A 86 -6.43 -1.64 -17.30
N GLN A 87 -6.30 -1.02 -18.48
CA GLN A 87 -5.98 0.42 -18.61
C GLN A 87 -7.04 1.31 -17.94
N ALA A 88 -8.32 1.02 -18.18
CA ALA A 88 -9.41 1.75 -17.55
C ALA A 88 -9.42 1.59 -16.01
N CYS A 89 -9.09 0.39 -15.51
CA CYS A 89 -8.97 0.13 -14.08
C CYS A 89 -7.83 0.93 -13.45
N GLN A 90 -6.63 0.93 -14.05
CA GLN A 90 -5.46 1.67 -13.56
C GLN A 90 -5.71 3.19 -13.55
N LEU A 91 -6.36 3.75 -14.58
CA LEU A 91 -6.72 5.17 -14.60
C LEU A 91 -7.74 5.55 -13.53
N ARG A 92 -8.71 4.67 -13.25
CA ARG A 92 -9.65 4.87 -12.14
C ARG A 92 -8.93 4.82 -10.80
N LEU A 93 -8.03 3.86 -10.59
CA LEU A 93 -7.20 3.77 -9.39
C LEU A 93 -6.40 5.06 -9.18
N ALA A 94 -5.75 5.58 -10.22
CA ALA A 94 -5.04 6.85 -10.15
C ALA A 94 -5.95 8.00 -9.70
N GLY A 95 -7.19 8.04 -10.21
CA GLY A 95 -8.21 9.00 -9.77
C GLY A 95 -8.58 8.85 -8.29
N GLU A 96 -8.78 7.63 -7.81
CA GLU A 96 -9.09 7.33 -6.40
C GLU A 96 -7.93 7.74 -5.47
N GLU A 97 -6.69 7.46 -5.87
CA GLU A 97 -5.47 7.83 -5.13
C GLU A 97 -5.30 9.35 -5.05
N LEU A 98 -5.50 10.06 -6.16
CA LEU A 98 -5.44 11.53 -6.19
C LEU A 98 -6.57 12.19 -5.37
N GLU A 99 -7.78 11.63 -5.43
CA GLU A 99 -8.90 12.11 -4.61
C GLU A 99 -8.60 11.91 -3.12
N LEU A 100 -8.07 10.74 -2.74
CA LEU A 100 -7.67 10.48 -1.37
C LEU A 100 -6.54 11.41 -0.93
N ALA A 101 -5.53 11.62 -1.78
CA ALA A 101 -4.43 12.54 -1.50
C ALA A 101 -4.96 13.97 -1.24
N ALA A 102 -5.94 14.43 -2.01
CA ALA A 102 -6.58 15.72 -1.79
C ALA A 102 -7.32 15.80 -0.45
N LYS A 103 -8.04 14.74 -0.06
CA LYS A 103 -8.70 14.67 1.26
C LYS A 103 -7.71 14.70 2.41
N VAL A 104 -6.61 13.95 2.29
CA VAL A 104 -5.54 13.93 3.30
C VAL A 104 -4.93 15.32 3.43
N ARG A 105 -4.54 15.97 2.31
CA ARG A 105 -4.01 17.35 2.32
C ARG A 105 -4.96 18.35 2.98
N ALA A 106 -6.24 18.28 2.64
CA ALA A 106 -7.26 19.16 3.21
C ALA A 106 -7.44 18.99 4.74
N SER A 107 -6.98 17.87 5.32
CA SER A 107 -7.01 17.62 6.76
C SER A 107 -5.77 18.11 7.52
N LEU A 108 -4.74 18.59 6.81
CA LEU A 108 -3.48 18.98 7.42
C LEU A 108 -3.56 20.42 7.96
N PRO A 109 -3.10 20.67 9.20
CA PRO A 109 -2.95 22.03 9.70
C PRO A 109 -1.88 22.80 8.92
N ASP A 110 -2.05 24.11 8.77
CA ASP A 110 -1.02 24.95 8.15
C ASP A 110 0.25 24.95 9.03
N PRO A 111 1.46 24.76 8.46
CA PRO A 111 2.69 24.71 9.25
C PRO A 111 2.98 25.98 10.06
N SER A 112 2.45 27.14 9.65
CA SER A 112 2.58 28.40 10.40
C SER A 112 1.72 28.45 11.67
N GLU A 113 0.75 27.56 11.79
CA GLU A 113 -0.15 27.44 12.95
C GLU A 113 0.29 26.34 13.94
N VAL A 114 1.34 25.58 13.61
CA VAL A 114 1.84 24.45 14.40
C VAL A 114 3.04 24.85 15.26
N ASP A 115 2.85 24.88 16.58
CA ASP A 115 3.95 24.99 17.57
C ASP A 115 3.97 23.75 18.49
N ALA A 116 4.28 22.60 17.90
CA ALA A 116 4.36 21.32 18.60
C ALA A 116 5.65 20.58 18.23
N GLY A 117 6.12 19.70 19.12
CA GLY A 117 7.30 18.86 18.89
C GLY A 117 8.64 19.54 19.20
N GLY A 118 9.73 18.82 18.94
CA GLY A 118 11.10 19.28 19.13
C GLY A 118 11.61 20.13 17.95
N PRO A 119 12.88 20.58 18.00
CA PRO A 119 13.47 21.37 16.93
C PRO A 119 13.52 20.64 15.58
N PHE A 120 13.68 19.31 15.59
CA PHE A 120 13.75 18.51 14.37
C PHE A 120 12.39 18.44 13.68
N GLU A 121 11.34 18.09 14.42
CA GLU A 121 10.00 17.91 13.87
C GLU A 121 9.40 19.24 13.38
N ARG A 122 9.65 20.34 14.11
CA ARG A 122 9.25 21.68 13.68
C ARG A 122 9.97 22.15 12.40
N ALA A 123 11.18 21.67 12.15
CA ALA A 123 11.89 21.94 10.89
C ALA A 123 11.43 21.00 9.76
N LEU A 124 11.02 19.77 10.09
CA LEU A 124 10.63 18.75 9.11
C LEU A 124 9.20 18.96 8.59
N TYR A 125 8.25 19.28 9.46
CA TYR A 125 6.83 19.36 9.09
C TYR A 125 6.54 20.35 7.94
N PRO A 126 7.07 21.59 7.94
CA PRO A 126 6.86 22.50 6.82
C PRO A 126 7.40 21.97 5.48
N GLN A 127 8.49 21.19 5.50
CA GLN A 127 9.09 20.63 4.29
C GLN A 127 8.23 19.50 3.72
N VAL A 128 7.79 18.57 4.59
CA VAL A 128 6.92 17.46 4.16
C VAL A 128 5.55 17.97 3.72
N TYR A 129 5.00 18.98 4.42
CA TYR A 129 3.78 19.67 4.00
C TYR A 129 3.93 20.29 2.61
N ALA A 130 5.02 21.02 2.36
CA ALA A 130 5.29 21.62 1.06
C ALA A 130 5.47 20.57 -0.05
N LEU A 131 6.05 19.41 0.26
CA LEU A 131 6.15 18.29 -0.69
C LEU A 131 4.77 17.70 -0.99
N ALA A 132 3.91 17.56 0.01
CA ALA A 132 2.54 17.07 -0.16
C ALA A 132 1.71 18.02 -1.04
N GLU A 133 1.81 19.33 -0.81
CA GLU A 133 1.18 20.38 -1.63
C GLU A 133 1.84 20.57 -3.01
N GLY A 134 3.06 20.05 -3.18
CA GLY A 134 3.85 20.19 -4.38
C GLY A 134 3.13 19.68 -5.63
N THR A 135 3.22 20.45 -6.71
CA THR A 135 2.74 20.04 -8.03
C THR A 135 3.83 19.24 -8.74
N SER A 136 3.44 18.25 -9.56
CA SER A 136 4.39 17.49 -10.38
C SER A 136 5.27 18.42 -11.25
N ALA A 137 6.54 18.02 -11.46
CA ALA A 137 7.52 18.73 -12.29
C ALA A 137 7.25 18.59 -13.80
N GLY A 138 6.19 17.87 -14.20
CA GLY A 138 5.78 17.70 -15.59
C GLY A 138 4.90 16.47 -15.76
N PRO A 139 4.52 16.11 -17.00
CA PRO A 139 3.85 14.83 -17.24
C PRO A 139 4.87 13.69 -17.10
N ASP A 140 4.96 13.13 -15.89
CA ASP A 140 5.95 12.11 -15.50
C ASP A 140 5.88 10.85 -16.40
N CYS A 141 4.73 10.60 -17.04
CA CYS A 141 4.44 9.42 -17.83
C CYS A 141 4.44 9.64 -19.35
N ASP A 142 4.82 10.84 -19.82
CA ASP A 142 4.87 11.15 -21.24
C ASP A 142 5.89 10.30 -22.01
N GLY A 143 5.52 9.90 -23.23
CA GLY A 143 6.38 9.07 -24.10
C GLY A 143 6.33 7.57 -23.80
N ALA A 144 5.61 7.15 -22.76
CA ALA A 144 5.35 5.73 -22.50
C ALA A 144 4.39 5.11 -23.52
N ALA A 145 4.54 3.81 -23.78
CA ALA A 145 3.54 3.04 -24.52
C ALA A 145 2.20 3.00 -23.73
N PRO A 146 1.03 2.86 -24.37
CA PRO A 146 -0.27 3.01 -23.71
C PRO A 146 -0.43 2.23 -22.40
N ALA A 147 -0.07 0.94 -22.38
CA ALA A 147 -0.15 0.12 -21.17
C ALA A 147 0.81 0.56 -20.05
N MET A 148 2.01 1.04 -20.41
CA MET A 148 2.95 1.59 -19.43
C MET A 148 2.56 2.98 -18.95
N HIS A 149 1.87 3.75 -19.80
CA HIS A 149 1.39 5.07 -19.46
C HIS A 149 0.35 5.01 -18.34
N THR A 150 -0.69 4.18 -18.46
CA THR A 150 -1.72 4.05 -17.42
C THR A 150 -1.18 3.46 -16.12
N TRP A 151 -0.23 2.52 -16.21
CA TRP A 151 0.46 1.99 -15.05
C TRP A 151 1.27 3.08 -14.34
N CYS A 152 2.00 3.90 -15.09
CA CYS A 152 2.79 5.00 -14.57
C CYS A 152 1.89 6.07 -13.92
N GLU A 153 0.74 6.40 -14.52
CA GLU A 153 -0.20 7.36 -13.94
C GLU A 153 -0.71 6.91 -12.56
N ALA A 154 -1.05 5.63 -12.40
CA ALA A 154 -1.40 5.05 -11.09
C ALA A 154 -0.21 5.07 -10.12
N TRP A 155 0.97 4.67 -10.58
CA TRP A 155 2.17 4.71 -9.74
C TRP A 155 2.46 6.12 -9.20
N GLU A 156 2.40 7.14 -10.05
CA GLU A 156 2.66 8.53 -9.65
C GLU A 156 1.52 9.14 -8.82
N ALA A 157 0.27 8.72 -9.05
CA ALA A 157 -0.83 9.06 -8.16
C ALA A 157 -0.61 8.51 -6.74
N ASN A 158 -0.17 7.26 -6.61
CA ASN A 158 0.21 6.67 -5.32
C ASN A 158 1.41 7.38 -4.67
N ASN A 159 2.44 7.78 -5.42
CA ASN A 159 3.57 8.54 -4.84
C ASN A 159 3.10 9.87 -4.22
N ARG A 160 2.17 10.55 -4.89
CA ARG A 160 1.58 11.80 -4.39
C ARG A 160 0.73 11.56 -3.15
N LEU A 161 -0.03 10.46 -3.12
CA LEU A 161 -0.77 10.04 -1.93
C LEU A 161 0.17 9.69 -0.78
N SER A 162 1.25 8.95 -1.03
CA SER A 162 2.25 8.55 -0.04
C SER A 162 2.89 9.76 0.62
N THR A 163 3.21 10.80 -0.16
CA THR A 163 3.72 12.08 0.37
C THR A 163 2.69 12.79 1.25
N ALA A 164 1.41 12.82 0.83
CA ALA A 164 0.33 13.40 1.64
C ALA A 164 0.11 12.63 2.96
N VAL A 165 0.16 11.29 2.91
CA VAL A 165 0.04 10.44 4.10
C VAL A 165 1.24 10.62 5.02
N LEU A 166 2.46 10.77 4.49
CA LEU A 166 3.65 11.08 5.29
C LEU A 166 3.49 12.41 6.06
N ALA A 167 2.96 13.45 5.40
CA ALA A 167 2.65 14.72 6.05
C ALA A 167 1.61 14.54 7.18
N TRP A 168 0.58 13.74 6.93
CA TRP A 168 -0.43 13.42 7.94
C TRP A 168 0.16 12.62 9.11
N GLN A 169 0.97 11.59 8.85
CA GLN A 169 1.63 10.79 9.90
C GLN A 169 2.47 11.69 10.82
N LEU A 170 3.24 12.62 10.26
CA LEU A 170 4.01 13.58 11.04
C LEU A 170 3.12 14.54 11.85
N ALA A 171 2.03 15.05 11.26
CA ALA A 171 1.07 15.89 11.98
C ALA A 171 0.36 15.12 13.12
N ARG A 172 0.07 13.83 12.92
CA ARG A 172 -0.46 12.92 13.95
C ARG A 172 0.51 12.69 15.08
N PHE A 173 1.78 12.46 14.73
CA PHE A 173 2.87 12.29 15.69
C PHE A 173 2.98 13.51 16.61
N LEU A 174 2.98 14.70 16.00
CA LEU A 174 2.96 16.00 16.69
C LEU A 174 1.69 16.27 17.49
N GLY A 175 0.62 15.50 17.28
CA GLY A 175 -0.65 15.67 17.97
C GLY A 175 -1.49 16.84 17.47
N VAL A 176 -1.25 17.31 16.24
CA VAL A 176 -1.92 18.49 15.65
C VAL A 176 -2.89 18.18 14.53
N ALA A 177 -2.92 16.93 14.04
CA ALA A 177 -3.95 16.45 13.11
C ALA A 177 -4.91 15.46 13.80
N GLU A 178 -6.15 15.42 13.33
CA GLU A 178 -7.15 14.41 13.71
C GLU A 178 -6.79 13.02 13.17
N THR A 179 -7.34 11.96 13.77
CA THR A 179 -7.19 10.60 13.22
C THR A 179 -7.79 10.52 11.81
N ALA A 180 -7.34 9.55 11.01
CA ALA A 180 -7.81 9.38 9.62
C ALA A 180 -9.34 9.25 9.50
N THR A 181 -9.96 8.61 10.48
CA THR A 181 -11.41 8.41 10.56
C THR A 181 -12.15 9.69 10.98
N GLU A 182 -11.57 10.48 11.88
CA GLU A 182 -12.17 11.77 12.30
C GLU A 182 -12.05 12.81 11.19
N ALA A 183 -10.89 12.86 10.52
CA ALA A 183 -10.64 13.67 9.33
C ALA A 183 -11.47 13.23 8.11
N GLY A 184 -12.18 12.09 8.19
CA GLY A 184 -13.16 11.64 7.21
C GLY A 184 -12.57 11.06 5.92
N TRP A 185 -11.28 10.74 5.87
CA TRP A 185 -10.64 10.17 4.68
C TRP A 185 -10.44 8.65 4.77
N ALA A 186 -10.52 8.05 5.96
CA ALA A 186 -10.56 6.60 6.16
C ALA A 186 -11.84 6.16 6.89
N ARG A 187 -12.19 4.90 6.73
CA ARG A 187 -13.21 4.21 7.54
C ARG A 187 -12.53 3.34 8.61
N PRO A 188 -13.24 2.97 9.69
CA PRO A 188 -12.74 1.99 10.63
C PRO A 188 -12.43 0.68 9.91
N ALA A 189 -11.19 0.19 10.03
CA ALA A 189 -10.80 -1.02 9.34
C ALA A 189 -11.53 -2.26 9.91
N PRO A 190 -11.66 -3.33 9.11
CA PRO A 190 -12.18 -4.60 9.60
C PRO A 190 -11.36 -5.12 10.79
N PRO A 191 -11.99 -5.72 11.81
CA PRO A 191 -11.25 -6.23 12.96
C PRO A 191 -10.25 -7.30 12.53
N VAL A 192 -9.01 -7.18 13.01
CA VAL A 192 -7.95 -8.17 12.77
C VAL A 192 -8.37 -9.51 13.38
N ARG A 193 -8.63 -10.52 12.53
CA ARG A 193 -8.90 -11.87 13.01
C ARG A 193 -7.59 -12.52 13.47
N PRO A 194 -7.52 -13.09 14.68
CA PRO A 194 -6.38 -13.89 15.08
C PRO A 194 -6.18 -15.03 14.08
N ARG A 195 -4.95 -15.20 13.58
CA ARG A 195 -4.61 -16.38 12.78
C ARG A 195 -4.74 -17.60 13.69
N ALA A 196 -5.50 -18.61 13.25
CA ALA A 196 -5.54 -19.88 13.96
C ALA A 196 -4.11 -20.40 14.07
N ARG A 197 -3.68 -20.73 15.28
CA ARG A 197 -2.36 -21.32 15.52
C ARG A 197 -2.35 -22.65 14.76
N GLU A 198 -1.29 -22.93 14.01
CA GLU A 198 -1.13 -24.24 13.38
C GLU A 198 -1.11 -25.29 14.49
N ASP A 199 -1.97 -26.30 14.38
CA ASP A 199 -2.02 -27.39 15.34
C ASP A 199 -0.65 -28.08 15.35
N GLU A 200 0.08 -27.98 16.46
CA GLU A 200 1.31 -28.72 16.69
C GLU A 200 0.98 -30.23 16.56
N SER A 201 1.34 -30.81 15.43
CA SER A 201 1.14 -32.21 15.09
C SER A 201 2.46 -32.98 15.07
#